data_AF-A0A5E4X6C1-F1
#
_entry.id   AF-A0A5E4X6C1-F1
#
_cell.length_a   1.000
_cell.length_b   1.000
_cell.length_c   1.000
_cell.angle_alpha   90.00
_cell.angle_beta   90.00
_cell.angle_gamma   90.00
#
_symmetry.space_group_name_H-M   'P 1'
#
loop_
_entity.id
_entity.type
_entity.pdbx_description
1 polymer ?
#
loop_
_entity_poly.entity_id
_entity_poly.type
_entity_poly.pdbx_seq_one_letter_code
_entity_poly.pdbx_strand_id
1 'polypeptide(L)'
;MFTLTEQKSPSPAHRTKSRVLAVVIAGLWAGALAVAAMTVLAWLSSPAQAAPATVQKPGSGGAQAPIKAPPGIGRDATAAELSAWDIDVRPDFKGLPKGHGSVADGQKLFDARCASCHGTFGESNEVFNPLVGGTTADDIKTGHVASLRANNQPVRTTLMKVDTISTIWDYIRRAMPWNAPRSLTPDEVYAVTAYILNLGEIVPSDFVLSDKNIADVQKLMPNRNGMTRAHGMWRVGDKPDTHNKACMQDCPEAGIVTSALPAYARDAHGDLAAQNRIIGPVRGIDTKLPPLSGTAAQNASVRKTAALATLGMASPDAPAKTAAATSPAATLADKNGCLACHGVTDKKIGPAFSEVAAKYHGQSDAAEKLVAKIRAGGAGNWGSMPMPPQSQVAETDVRTMVDWILHGAH
;
A
#
# COMPACT_ATOMS: atom_id res chain seq x y z
N MET A 1 8.70 -36.83 10.40
CA MET A 1 10.11 -37.13 10.74
C MET A 1 10.94 -36.95 9.49
N PHE A 2 11.58 -35.81 9.31
CA PHE A 2 12.62 -35.64 8.29
C PHE A 2 13.83 -35.00 8.95
N THR A 3 14.90 -35.77 8.96
CA THR A 3 16.20 -35.53 9.58
C THR A 3 17.02 -34.53 8.77
N LEU A 4 17.57 -33.52 9.46
CA LEU A 4 18.58 -32.60 8.95
C LEU A 4 19.95 -33.30 8.98
N THR A 5 20.62 -33.38 7.84
CA THR A 5 22.04 -33.74 7.74
C THR A 5 22.85 -32.46 7.52
N GLU A 6 23.56 -32.01 8.55
CA GLU A 6 24.57 -30.95 8.48
C GLU A 6 25.80 -31.43 7.69
N GLN A 7 26.16 -30.73 6.62
CA GLN A 7 27.46 -30.89 5.96
C GLN A 7 28.42 -29.79 6.43
N LYS A 8 29.45 -30.23 7.16
CA LYS A 8 30.59 -29.47 7.68
C LYS A 8 31.61 -29.21 6.56
N SER A 9 31.98 -27.95 6.32
CA SER A 9 33.05 -27.59 5.37
C SER A 9 34.45 -27.86 5.96
N PRO A 10 35.44 -28.34 5.17
CA PRO A 10 36.82 -28.46 5.60
C PRO A 10 37.67 -27.22 5.26
N SER A 11 38.61 -26.91 6.16
CA SER A 11 39.68 -25.91 6.04
C SER A 11 40.69 -26.25 4.93
N PRO A 12 41.34 -25.26 4.26
CA PRO A 12 42.50 -25.53 3.43
C PRO A 12 43.81 -25.14 4.13
N ALA A 13 44.76 -26.07 4.13
CA ALA A 13 46.16 -25.86 4.46
C ALA A 13 47.01 -25.68 3.19
N HIS A 14 48.00 -24.78 3.29
CA HIS A 14 49.29 -24.71 2.59
C HIS A 14 49.40 -24.74 1.04
N ARG A 15 50.05 -23.69 0.50
CA ARG A 15 51.27 -23.72 -0.36
C ARG A 15 51.71 -22.28 -0.71
N THR A 16 52.68 -21.70 0.00
CA THR A 16 54.13 -21.59 -0.32
C THR A 16 54.52 -20.75 -1.54
N LYS A 17 55.03 -19.55 -1.23
CA LYS A 17 56.27 -18.89 -1.70
C LYS A 17 56.69 -19.06 -3.18
N SER A 18 56.76 -17.93 -3.90
CA SER A 18 57.99 -17.57 -4.61
C SER A 18 58.08 -16.04 -4.77
N ARG A 19 59.03 -15.43 -4.06
CA ARG A 19 59.61 -14.12 -4.34
C ARG A 19 60.85 -14.37 -5.19
N VAL A 20 61.06 -13.61 -6.25
CA VAL A 20 62.33 -13.08 -6.77
C VAL A 20 62.02 -12.54 -8.17
N LEU A 21 62.01 -11.22 -8.36
CA LEU A 21 62.94 -10.52 -9.27
C LEU A 21 62.73 -8.99 -9.22
N ALA A 22 63.84 -8.29 -8.97
CA ALA A 22 64.18 -6.94 -9.41
C ALA A 22 63.42 -5.72 -8.82
N VAL A 23 63.93 -5.28 -7.68
CA VAL A 23 64.17 -3.86 -7.36
C VAL A 23 65.33 -3.38 -8.24
N VAL A 24 65.19 -2.22 -8.90
CA VAL A 24 66.19 -1.13 -9.13
C VAL A 24 65.65 -0.25 -10.25
N ILE A 25 65.12 0.93 -9.88
CA ILE A 25 65.36 2.26 -10.48
C ILE A 25 64.66 3.21 -9.50
N ALA A 26 65.41 3.57 -8.46
CA ALA A 26 65.15 4.74 -7.63
C ALA A 26 66.17 5.78 -8.07
N GLY A 27 65.72 6.92 -8.57
CA GLY A 27 66.58 8.01 -8.98
C GLY A 27 65.86 8.96 -9.91
N LEU A 28 65.72 10.21 -9.47
CA LEU A 28 65.08 11.37 -10.09
C LEU A 28 63.70 11.69 -9.51
N TRP A 29 63.53 12.96 -9.14
CA TRP A 29 62.39 13.61 -8.46
C TRP A 29 62.48 13.75 -6.93
N ALA A 30 63.69 13.97 -6.40
CA ALA A 30 63.88 14.78 -5.20
C ALA A 30 64.03 16.25 -5.62
N GLY A 31 62.95 17.03 -5.56
CA GLY A 31 62.98 18.44 -5.98
C GLY A 31 61.66 19.22 -5.98
N ALA A 32 60.54 18.64 -5.53
CA ALA A 32 59.22 19.30 -5.58
C ALA A 32 58.38 19.10 -4.29
N LEU A 33 59.02 19.03 -3.13
CA LEU A 33 58.36 18.74 -1.85
C LEU A 33 58.46 19.86 -0.80
N ALA A 34 58.86 21.08 -1.18
CA ALA A 34 59.07 22.18 -0.23
C ALA A 34 58.14 23.40 -0.39
N VAL A 35 57.22 23.42 -1.37
CA VAL A 35 56.32 24.59 -1.58
C VAL A 35 54.82 24.26 -1.43
N ALA A 36 54.43 22.99 -1.35
CA ALA A 36 53.04 22.59 -1.11
C ALA A 36 52.66 22.48 0.39
N ALA A 37 53.61 22.67 1.31
CA ALA A 37 53.41 22.49 2.76
C ALA A 37 52.83 23.72 3.49
N MET A 38 52.65 24.87 2.82
CA MET A 38 52.20 26.11 3.46
C MET A 38 50.77 26.56 3.10
N THR A 39 50.03 25.83 2.27
CA THR A 39 48.60 26.10 2.01
C THR A 39 47.64 25.10 2.64
N VAL A 40 48.15 24.05 3.32
CA VAL A 40 47.34 23.01 3.97
C VAL A 40 47.03 23.31 5.46
N LEU A 41 47.76 24.24 6.10
CA LEU A 41 47.54 24.56 7.53
C LEU A 41 46.44 25.59 7.81
N ALA A 42 45.86 26.24 6.80
CA ALA A 42 44.79 27.24 7.00
C ALA A 42 43.36 26.66 6.93
N TRP A 43 43.20 25.38 6.58
CA TRP A 43 41.90 24.71 6.43
C TRP A 43 41.59 23.71 7.57
N LEU A 44 42.42 23.63 8.60
CA LEU A 44 42.26 22.71 9.74
C LEU A 44 41.81 23.39 11.05
N SER A 45 41.48 24.69 11.01
CA SER A 45 41.21 25.49 12.23
C SER A 45 39.77 26.02 12.35
N SER A 46 38.83 25.52 11.55
CA SER A 46 37.40 25.86 11.70
C SER A 46 36.59 24.61 11.98
N PRO A 47 36.26 24.27 13.23
CA PRO A 47 35.13 23.40 13.47
C PRO A 47 33.91 24.18 12.97
N ALA A 48 33.23 23.66 11.95
CA ALA A 48 31.87 24.08 11.67
C ALA A 48 31.06 23.75 12.93
N GLN A 49 30.86 24.72 13.81
CA GLN A 49 29.85 24.63 14.85
C GLN A 49 28.51 24.49 14.12
N ALA A 50 28.01 23.26 14.02
CA ALA A 50 26.58 23.04 13.88
C ALA A 50 25.92 23.80 15.03
N ALA A 51 25.09 24.78 14.70
CA ALA A 51 24.28 25.47 15.69
C ALA A 51 23.61 24.42 16.57
N PRO A 52 23.67 24.53 17.91
CA PRO A 52 23.00 23.57 18.77
C PRO A 52 21.53 23.56 18.37
N ALA A 53 21.04 22.39 17.97
CA ALA A 53 19.63 22.17 17.77
C ALA A 53 18.95 22.51 19.10
N THR A 54 18.32 23.68 19.15
CA THR A 54 17.45 24.04 20.27
C THR A 54 16.34 23.00 20.26
N VAL A 55 16.43 22.04 21.18
CA VAL A 55 15.31 21.20 21.57
C VAL A 55 14.24 22.16 22.05
N GLN A 56 13.27 22.46 21.18
CA GLN A 56 12.06 23.13 21.61
C GLN A 56 11.42 22.21 22.64
N LYS A 57 11.39 22.67 23.90
CA LYS A 57 10.48 22.14 24.91
C LYS A 57 9.08 22.01 24.29
N PRO A 58 8.29 20.98 24.61
CA PRO A 58 6.90 20.93 24.20
C PRO A 58 6.21 22.17 24.77
N GLY A 59 5.95 23.14 23.91
CA GLY A 59 5.22 24.35 24.26
C GLY A 59 3.81 23.97 24.67
N SER A 60 3.42 24.43 25.85
CA SER A 60 2.03 24.52 26.30
C SER A 60 1.15 25.08 25.18
N GLY A 61 -0.07 24.51 25.06
CA GLY A 61 -1.02 24.75 23.97
C GLY A 61 -1.48 26.20 23.78
N GLY A 62 -0.61 27.04 23.22
CA GLY A 62 -1.01 28.27 22.56
C GLY A 62 -1.60 27.96 21.19
N ALA A 63 -2.73 28.59 20.86
CA ALA A 63 -3.27 28.60 19.51
C ALA A 63 -2.16 28.97 18.51
N GLN A 64 -1.86 28.09 17.58
CA GLN A 64 -0.90 28.37 16.51
C GLN A 64 -1.43 29.56 15.72
N ALA A 65 -0.58 30.60 15.55
CA ALA A 65 -0.92 31.72 14.70
C ALA A 65 -1.26 31.19 13.29
N PRO A 66 -2.34 31.69 12.65
CA PRO A 66 -2.75 31.21 11.34
C PRO A 66 -1.59 31.36 10.34
N ILE A 67 -1.28 30.26 9.64
CA ILE A 67 -0.27 30.26 8.57
C ILE A 67 -0.79 31.19 7.48
N LYS A 68 -0.14 32.35 7.33
CA LYS A 68 -0.48 33.29 6.25
C LYS A 68 0.02 32.77 4.92
N ALA A 69 -0.81 32.95 3.89
CA ALA A 69 -0.43 32.65 2.52
C ALA A 69 0.79 33.49 2.10
N PRO A 70 1.80 32.88 1.44
CA PRO A 70 2.92 33.64 0.88
C PRO A 70 2.42 34.70 -0.10
N PRO A 71 3.05 35.88 -0.17
CA PRO A 71 2.69 36.90 -1.15
C PRO A 71 2.69 36.32 -2.58
N GLY A 72 1.58 36.46 -3.30
CA GLY A 72 1.42 35.97 -4.67
C GLY A 72 1.03 34.50 -4.83
N ILE A 73 0.84 33.74 -3.74
CA ILE A 73 0.39 32.33 -3.78
C ILE A 73 -0.80 32.13 -2.83
N GLY A 74 -2.00 32.00 -3.38
CA GLY A 74 -3.22 31.68 -2.62
C GLY A 74 -3.72 32.83 -1.73
N ARG A 75 -4.56 32.49 -0.75
CA ARG A 75 -5.10 33.39 0.29
C ARG A 75 -5.16 32.70 1.64
N ASP A 76 -5.29 33.48 2.71
CA ASP A 76 -5.51 32.94 4.05
C ASP A 76 -6.82 32.14 4.11
N ALA A 77 -6.80 31.03 4.85
CA ALA A 77 -7.98 30.23 5.14
C ALA A 77 -8.88 30.98 6.14
N THR A 78 -10.17 31.01 5.87
CA THR A 78 -11.16 31.61 6.78
C THR A 78 -11.42 30.68 7.97
N ALA A 79 -11.88 31.25 9.09
CA ALA A 79 -12.26 30.45 10.26
C ALA A 79 -13.37 29.43 9.95
N ALA A 80 -14.28 29.76 9.03
CA ALA A 80 -15.33 28.85 8.58
C ALA A 80 -14.76 27.66 7.78
N GLU A 81 -13.78 27.90 6.91
CA GLU A 81 -13.09 26.83 6.17
C GLU A 81 -12.30 25.92 7.12
N LEU A 82 -11.58 26.50 8.07
CA LEU A 82 -10.86 25.72 9.08
C LEU A 82 -11.85 24.87 9.89
N SER A 83 -12.92 25.45 10.42
CA SER A 83 -13.93 24.70 11.19
C SER A 83 -14.61 23.59 10.38
N ALA A 84 -14.70 23.73 9.06
CA ALA A 84 -15.35 22.74 8.20
C ALA A 84 -14.43 21.55 7.84
N TRP A 85 -13.10 21.74 7.88
CA TRP A 85 -12.10 20.76 7.43
C TRP A 85 -11.23 20.20 8.57
N ASP A 86 -10.91 21.04 9.56
CA ASP A 86 -10.12 20.73 10.75
C ASP A 86 -11.01 20.07 11.82
N ILE A 87 -11.39 18.83 11.50
CA ILE A 87 -12.25 18.00 12.36
C ILE A 87 -11.46 16.87 13.02
N ASP A 88 -10.12 16.95 13.03
CA ASP A 88 -9.24 15.91 13.53
C ASP A 88 -9.42 15.71 15.04
N VAL A 89 -9.43 14.44 15.46
CA VAL A 89 -9.33 14.08 16.87
C VAL A 89 -8.03 13.36 17.09
N ARG A 90 -7.12 14.04 17.80
CA ARG A 90 -5.79 13.53 18.10
C ARG A 90 -5.81 12.52 19.26
N PRO A 91 -4.73 11.75 19.45
CA PRO A 91 -4.56 10.86 20.61
C PRO A 91 -4.62 11.53 21.99
N ASP A 92 -4.35 12.84 22.05
CA ASP A 92 -4.50 13.68 23.25
C ASP A 92 -5.89 14.33 23.36
N PHE A 93 -6.84 13.89 22.53
CA PHE A 93 -8.23 14.37 22.45
C PHE A 93 -8.39 15.85 22.11
N LYS A 94 -7.32 16.51 21.64
CA LYS A 94 -7.46 17.82 21.02
C LYS A 94 -8.33 17.69 19.76
N GLY A 95 -9.32 18.58 19.64
CA GLY A 95 -10.30 18.57 18.56
C GLY A 95 -11.55 17.73 18.82
N LEU A 96 -11.61 17.01 19.95
CA LEU A 96 -12.76 16.21 20.33
C LEU A 96 -13.99 17.11 20.67
N PRO A 97 -15.11 16.99 19.93
CA PRO A 97 -16.35 17.69 20.27
C PRO A 97 -16.98 17.15 21.55
N LYS A 98 -17.69 18.02 22.29
CA LYS A 98 -18.48 17.58 23.45
C LYS A 98 -19.61 16.66 23.00
N GLY A 99 -19.88 15.62 23.78
CA GLY A 99 -20.95 14.68 23.47
C GLY A 99 -20.86 13.40 24.29
N HIS A 100 -21.85 12.54 24.09
CA HIS A 100 -21.94 11.24 24.74
C HIS A 100 -22.81 10.28 23.95
N GLY A 101 -22.63 8.97 24.18
CA GLY A 101 -23.45 7.93 23.57
C GLY A 101 -23.34 6.62 24.33
N SER A 102 -24.49 5.96 24.50
CA SER A 102 -24.57 4.65 25.17
C SER A 102 -24.26 3.51 24.21
N VAL A 103 -23.80 2.38 24.75
CA VAL A 103 -23.64 1.13 23.98
C VAL A 103 -24.97 0.72 23.33
N ALA A 104 -26.09 0.85 24.05
CA ALA A 104 -27.40 0.46 23.56
C ALA A 104 -27.88 1.29 22.36
N ASP A 105 -27.63 2.61 22.38
CA ASP A 105 -27.92 3.47 21.22
C ASP A 105 -26.94 3.21 20.07
N GLY A 106 -25.70 2.90 20.40
CA GLY A 106 -24.67 2.50 19.45
C GLY A 106 -25.04 1.26 18.66
N GLN A 107 -25.58 0.24 19.34
CA GLN A 107 -26.07 -0.98 18.70
C GLN A 107 -27.16 -0.68 17.67
N LYS A 108 -28.21 0.07 18.07
CA LYS A 108 -29.32 0.41 17.17
C LYS A 108 -28.81 1.15 15.92
N LEU A 109 -27.87 2.08 16.11
CA LEU A 109 -27.29 2.84 15.01
C LEU A 109 -26.39 1.97 14.12
N PHE A 110 -25.61 1.08 14.73
CA PHE A 110 -24.73 0.15 14.01
C PHE A 110 -25.54 -0.82 13.15
N ASP A 111 -26.62 -1.38 13.68
CA ASP A 111 -27.54 -2.25 12.93
C ASP A 111 -28.15 -1.52 11.73
N ALA A 112 -28.53 -0.25 11.92
CA ALA A 112 -29.16 0.55 10.87
C ALA A 112 -28.20 1.06 9.79
N ARG A 113 -26.91 1.30 10.11
CA ARG A 113 -25.99 2.04 9.25
C ARG A 113 -24.67 1.32 8.93
N CYS A 114 -24.30 0.29 9.66
CA CYS A 114 -22.98 -0.33 9.60
C CYS A 114 -23.03 -1.84 9.31
N ALA A 115 -24.03 -2.55 9.86
CA ALA A 115 -24.07 -4.00 9.88
C ALA A 115 -24.14 -4.67 8.50
N SER A 116 -24.68 -4.00 7.48
CA SER A 116 -24.70 -4.52 6.10
C SER A 116 -23.30 -4.82 5.54
N CYS A 117 -22.28 -4.12 6.03
CA CYS A 117 -20.88 -4.33 5.65
C CYS A 117 -20.05 -4.99 6.75
N HIS A 118 -20.32 -4.66 8.02
CA HIS A 118 -19.47 -5.07 9.14
C HIS A 118 -19.99 -6.27 9.95
N GLY A 119 -21.12 -6.86 9.58
CA GLY A 119 -21.81 -7.86 10.41
C GLY A 119 -22.50 -7.19 11.60
N THR A 120 -23.35 -7.91 12.33
CA THR A 120 -24.06 -7.33 13.50
C THR A 120 -23.12 -7.21 14.70
N PHE A 121 -22.14 -8.10 14.82
CA PHE A 121 -21.19 -8.19 15.92
C PHE A 121 -19.77 -7.72 15.51
N GLY A 122 -19.63 -7.02 14.39
CA GLY A 122 -18.33 -6.57 13.88
C GLY A 122 -17.46 -7.71 13.31
N GLU A 123 -18.05 -8.88 13.07
CA GLU A 123 -17.43 -10.08 12.52
C GLU A 123 -17.17 -10.03 11.01
N SER A 124 -17.61 -8.94 10.37
CA SER A 124 -17.57 -8.71 8.92
C SER A 124 -18.59 -9.49 8.08
N ASN A 125 -18.60 -9.20 6.78
CA ASN A 125 -19.09 -10.07 5.72
C ASN A 125 -17.90 -10.69 4.94
N GLU A 126 -18.16 -11.49 3.91
CA GLU A 126 -17.11 -12.16 3.10
C GLU A 126 -16.03 -11.22 2.51
N VAL A 127 -16.28 -9.91 2.47
CA VAL A 127 -15.47 -8.92 1.73
C VAL A 127 -14.65 -8.02 2.63
N PHE A 128 -15.20 -7.56 3.76
CA PHE A 128 -14.48 -6.67 4.67
C PHE A 128 -13.68 -7.49 5.71
N ASN A 129 -12.70 -6.86 6.37
CA ASN A 129 -12.06 -7.50 7.52
C ASN A 129 -12.90 -7.24 8.79
N PRO A 130 -12.95 -8.19 9.75
CA PRO A 130 -13.64 -7.99 11.02
C PRO A 130 -13.12 -6.77 11.77
N LEU A 131 -14.04 -6.01 12.36
CA LEU A 131 -13.71 -4.90 13.25
C LEU A 131 -13.27 -5.40 14.62
N VAL A 132 -13.88 -6.48 15.08
CA VAL A 132 -13.78 -7.00 16.44
C VAL A 132 -13.36 -8.48 16.42
N GLY A 133 -12.63 -8.90 17.45
CA GLY A 133 -12.16 -10.27 17.64
C GLY A 133 -10.63 -10.35 17.73
N GLY A 134 -10.13 -11.46 18.26
CA GLY A 134 -8.68 -11.73 18.36
C GLY A 134 -7.93 -10.98 19.46
N THR A 135 -8.66 -10.29 20.36
CA THR A 135 -8.15 -9.64 21.58
C THR A 135 -8.68 -10.36 22.83
N THR A 136 -7.95 -10.26 23.94
CA THR A 136 -8.27 -10.89 25.22
C THR A 136 -8.20 -9.88 26.37
N ALA A 137 -8.79 -10.22 27.53
CA ALA A 137 -8.64 -9.43 28.75
C ALA A 137 -7.18 -9.26 29.20
N ASP A 138 -6.30 -10.21 28.88
CA ASP A 138 -4.86 -10.09 29.18
C ASP A 138 -4.15 -9.11 28.23
N ASP A 139 -4.61 -8.99 26.98
CA ASP A 139 -4.14 -7.95 26.07
C ASP A 139 -4.52 -6.56 26.60
N ILE A 140 -5.74 -6.40 27.17
CA ILE A 140 -6.15 -5.15 27.84
C ILE A 140 -5.21 -4.85 29.03
N LYS A 141 -4.86 -5.83 29.85
CA LYS A 141 -3.94 -5.60 30.98
C LYS A 141 -2.55 -5.18 30.50
N THR A 142 -1.99 -5.88 29.52
CA THR A 142 -0.60 -5.67 29.04
C THR A 142 -0.45 -4.50 28.06
N GLY A 143 -1.53 -4.14 27.35
CA GLY A 143 -1.50 -3.21 26.23
C GLY A 143 -0.81 -3.74 24.99
N HIS A 144 -0.60 -5.05 24.89
CA HIS A 144 0.01 -5.70 23.74
C HIS A 144 -0.81 -6.92 23.31
N VAL A 145 -1.34 -6.88 22.09
CA VAL A 145 -2.07 -8.01 21.54
C VAL A 145 -1.13 -9.17 21.23
N ALA A 146 -1.19 -10.24 22.03
CA ALA A 146 -0.30 -11.39 21.92
C ALA A 146 -0.44 -12.12 20.57
N SER A 147 -1.67 -12.18 20.05
CA SER A 147 -1.99 -12.87 18.80
C SER A 147 -1.36 -12.24 17.56
N LEU A 148 -1.07 -10.93 17.58
CA LEU A 148 -0.29 -10.26 16.53
C LEU A 148 1.18 -10.71 16.48
N ARG A 149 1.74 -11.14 17.62
CA ARG A 149 3.12 -11.63 17.72
C ARG A 149 3.23 -13.12 17.42
N ALA A 150 2.22 -13.89 17.84
CA ALA A 150 2.17 -15.33 17.61
C ALA A 150 1.84 -15.71 16.15
N ASN A 151 1.33 -14.77 15.36
CA ASN A 151 0.89 -14.97 13.98
C ASN A 151 -0.08 -16.17 13.84
N ASN A 152 -0.92 -16.37 14.86
CA ASN A 152 -1.88 -17.47 14.98
C ASN A 152 -3.33 -17.03 14.71
N GLN A 153 -3.53 -15.78 14.28
CA GLN A 153 -4.83 -15.25 13.89
C GLN A 153 -4.94 -15.19 12.38
N PRO A 154 -5.89 -15.91 11.76
CA PRO A 154 -6.02 -15.95 10.31
C PRO A 154 -6.39 -14.58 9.74
N VAL A 155 -7.15 -13.79 10.50
CA VAL A 155 -7.53 -12.42 10.13
C VAL A 155 -7.22 -11.48 11.29
N ARG A 156 -6.64 -10.32 10.98
CA ARG A 156 -6.32 -9.28 11.97
C ARG A 156 -7.45 -8.25 12.00
N THR A 157 -7.99 -8.00 13.17
CA THR A 157 -9.12 -7.07 13.34
C THR A 157 -8.67 -5.65 13.61
N THR A 158 -9.60 -4.69 13.53
CA THR A 158 -9.34 -3.28 13.88
C THR A 158 -8.89 -3.15 15.34
N LEU A 159 -9.63 -3.76 16.29
CA LEU A 159 -9.30 -3.68 17.72
C LEU A 159 -7.98 -4.37 18.09
N MET A 160 -7.52 -5.35 17.29
CA MET A 160 -6.18 -5.92 17.48
C MET A 160 -5.06 -4.91 17.18
N LYS A 161 -5.28 -3.99 16.23
CA LYS A 161 -4.20 -3.13 15.70
C LYS A 161 -4.19 -1.73 16.28
N VAL A 162 -5.36 -1.11 16.40
CA VAL A 162 -5.45 0.31 16.77
C VAL A 162 -4.98 0.50 18.22
N ASP A 163 -4.07 1.45 18.43
CA ASP A 163 -3.49 1.81 19.72
C ASP A 163 -4.31 2.88 20.47
N THR A 164 -5.10 3.66 19.73
CA THR A 164 -5.77 4.86 20.22
C THR A 164 -7.26 4.88 19.84
N ILE A 165 -8.13 5.09 20.83
CA ILE A 165 -9.59 5.21 20.62
C ILE A 165 -9.95 6.42 19.76
N SER A 166 -9.15 7.49 19.83
CA SER A 166 -9.30 8.69 18.98
C SER A 166 -9.26 8.36 17.49
N THR A 167 -8.43 7.40 17.07
CA THR A 167 -8.36 6.94 15.67
C THR A 167 -9.68 6.32 15.22
N ILE A 168 -10.32 5.50 16.08
CA ILE A 168 -11.62 4.90 15.79
C ILE A 168 -12.68 6.00 15.68
N TRP A 169 -12.70 6.91 16.66
CA TRP A 169 -13.68 7.99 16.73
C TRP A 169 -13.57 8.95 15.53
N ASP A 170 -12.36 9.43 15.20
CA ASP A 170 -12.13 10.32 14.05
C ASP A 170 -12.49 9.65 12.73
N TYR A 171 -12.08 8.39 12.55
CA TYR A 171 -12.36 7.64 11.33
C TYR A 171 -13.86 7.47 11.11
N ILE A 172 -14.61 7.13 12.17
CA ILE A 172 -16.07 6.99 12.07
C ILE A 172 -16.69 8.33 11.68
N ARG A 173 -16.34 9.43 12.37
CA ARG A 173 -16.86 10.77 12.08
C ARG A 173 -16.54 11.22 10.65
N ARG A 174 -15.32 10.97 10.18
CA ARG A 174 -14.80 11.51 8.92
C ARG A 174 -15.21 10.70 7.70
N ALA A 175 -15.19 9.37 7.83
CA ALA A 175 -15.22 8.47 6.68
C ALA A 175 -16.39 7.48 6.70
N MET A 176 -17.14 7.37 7.80
CA MET A 176 -18.26 6.43 7.91
C MET A 176 -19.62 7.13 8.07
N PRO A 177 -20.73 6.46 7.68
CA PRO A 177 -20.78 5.22 6.87
C PRO A 177 -20.17 5.41 5.48
N TRP A 178 -19.66 4.34 4.86
CA TRP A 178 -18.93 4.41 3.58
C TRP A 178 -19.71 5.09 2.44
N ASN A 179 -21.03 4.92 2.43
CA ASN A 179 -21.94 5.54 1.44
C ASN A 179 -22.40 6.97 1.83
N ALA A 180 -22.14 7.42 3.05
CA ALA A 180 -22.51 8.74 3.54
C ALA A 180 -21.49 9.28 4.58
N PRO A 181 -20.23 9.54 4.20
CA PRO A 181 -19.23 10.08 5.12
C PRO A 181 -19.69 11.41 5.75
N ARG A 182 -19.30 11.67 7.00
CA ARG A 182 -19.67 12.88 7.77
C ARG A 182 -21.17 13.07 8.03
N SER A 183 -21.98 12.02 7.90
CA SER A 183 -23.42 12.09 8.16
C SER A 183 -23.80 11.93 9.64
N LEU A 184 -22.90 11.40 10.47
CA LEU A 184 -23.15 11.17 11.90
C LEU A 184 -22.84 12.41 12.74
N THR A 185 -23.68 12.66 13.74
CA THR A 185 -23.47 13.66 14.79
C THR A 185 -22.43 13.18 15.82
N PRO A 186 -21.81 14.08 16.62
CA PRO A 186 -20.84 13.67 17.64
C PRO A 186 -21.36 12.61 18.62
N ASP A 187 -22.60 12.76 19.11
CA ASP A 187 -23.24 11.81 20.04
C ASP A 187 -23.43 10.43 19.40
N GLU A 188 -23.83 10.39 18.13
CA GLU A 188 -23.94 9.15 17.35
C GLU A 188 -22.59 8.46 17.16
N VAL A 189 -21.52 9.22 16.92
CA VAL A 189 -20.15 8.68 16.83
C VAL A 189 -19.69 8.12 18.18
N TYR A 190 -19.99 8.79 19.30
CA TYR A 190 -19.74 8.23 20.64
C TYR A 190 -20.48 6.92 20.86
N ALA A 191 -21.76 6.87 20.50
CA ALA A 191 -22.60 5.69 20.68
C ALA A 191 -22.04 4.48 19.90
N VAL A 192 -21.76 4.64 18.60
CA VAL A 192 -21.18 3.57 17.76
C VAL A 192 -19.81 3.16 18.27
N THR A 193 -18.98 4.12 18.70
CA THR A 193 -17.66 3.82 19.28
C THR A 193 -17.80 3.00 20.57
N ALA A 194 -18.74 3.35 21.47
CA ALA A 194 -19.04 2.59 22.68
C ALA A 194 -19.47 1.15 22.34
N TYR A 195 -20.32 0.97 21.33
CA TYR A 195 -20.77 -0.35 20.89
C TYR A 195 -19.62 -1.22 20.36
N ILE A 196 -18.74 -0.68 19.50
CA ILE A 196 -17.56 -1.41 19.01
C ILE A 196 -16.64 -1.84 20.17
N LEU A 197 -16.45 -0.97 21.17
CA LEU A 197 -15.66 -1.28 22.35
C LEU A 197 -16.32 -2.36 23.23
N ASN A 198 -17.65 -2.35 23.32
CA ASN A 198 -18.40 -3.37 24.05
C ASN A 198 -18.29 -4.74 23.37
N LEU A 199 -18.41 -4.79 22.04
CA LEU A 199 -18.18 -6.01 21.26
C LEU A 199 -16.77 -6.59 21.51
N GLY A 200 -15.77 -5.74 21.73
CA GLY A 200 -14.41 -6.13 22.09
C GLY A 200 -14.19 -6.44 23.58
N GLU A 201 -15.25 -6.47 24.39
CA GLU A 201 -15.22 -6.66 25.85
C GLU A 201 -14.37 -5.61 26.60
N ILE A 202 -14.17 -4.43 26.02
CA ILE A 202 -13.37 -3.33 26.61
C ILE A 202 -14.21 -2.53 27.60
N VAL A 203 -15.52 -2.40 27.35
CA VAL A 203 -16.48 -1.68 28.19
C VAL A 203 -17.76 -2.52 28.39
N PRO A 204 -18.48 -2.39 29.52
CA PRO A 204 -19.72 -3.13 29.77
C PRO A 204 -20.88 -2.65 28.89
N SER A 205 -21.97 -3.42 28.82
CA SER A 205 -23.10 -3.16 27.93
C SER A 205 -24.00 -1.98 28.33
N ASP A 206 -23.90 -1.53 29.58
CA ASP A 206 -24.59 -0.35 30.12
C ASP A 206 -23.73 0.92 30.06
N PHE A 207 -22.53 0.83 29.47
CA PHE A 207 -21.58 1.93 29.43
C PHE A 207 -22.04 3.11 28.56
N VAL A 208 -21.69 4.32 29.01
CA VAL A 208 -21.88 5.57 28.26
C VAL A 208 -20.52 6.22 28.02
N LEU A 209 -20.09 6.26 26.76
CA LEU A 209 -18.86 6.93 26.34
C LEU A 209 -19.15 8.43 26.17
N SER A 210 -18.21 9.29 26.56
CA SER A 210 -18.34 10.75 26.46
C SER A 210 -17.00 11.44 26.29
N ASP A 211 -17.03 12.73 25.97
CA ASP A 211 -15.85 13.60 25.96
C ASP A 211 -15.08 13.61 27.29
N LYS A 212 -15.78 13.31 28.40
CA LYS A 212 -15.20 13.36 29.75
C LYS A 212 -14.46 12.10 30.16
N ASN A 213 -14.81 10.93 29.62
CA ASN A 213 -14.27 9.64 30.05
C ASN A 213 -13.49 8.89 28.96
N ILE A 214 -13.53 9.34 27.71
CA ILE A 214 -12.85 8.66 26.59
C ILE A 214 -11.34 8.48 26.81
N ALA A 215 -10.71 9.42 27.52
CA ALA A 215 -9.28 9.34 27.84
C ALA A 215 -8.95 8.21 28.81
N ASP A 216 -9.86 7.86 29.72
CA ASP A 216 -9.70 6.71 30.60
C ASP A 216 -9.94 5.41 29.84
N VAL A 217 -10.92 5.39 28.92
CA VAL A 217 -11.17 4.22 28.06
C VAL A 217 -9.99 3.94 27.11
N GLN A 218 -9.28 4.97 26.63
CA GLN A 218 -8.06 4.76 25.82
C GLN A 218 -7.00 3.93 26.54
N LYS A 219 -6.93 3.99 27.88
CA LYS A 219 -5.99 3.20 28.68
C LYS A 219 -6.34 1.71 28.69
N LEU A 220 -7.56 1.36 28.28
CA LEU A 220 -8.04 -0.02 28.15
C LEU A 220 -7.84 -0.58 26.74
N MET A 221 -7.34 0.20 25.78
CA MET A 221 -7.11 -0.30 24.42
C MET A 221 -6.13 -1.50 24.44
N PRO A 222 -6.50 -2.64 23.83
CA PRO A 222 -5.70 -3.88 23.88
C PRO A 222 -4.29 -3.76 23.31
N ASN A 223 -4.09 -2.87 22.34
CA ASN A 223 -2.80 -2.68 21.66
C ASN A 223 -2.14 -1.30 21.90
N ARG A 224 -2.52 -0.60 22.98
CA ARG A 224 -2.02 0.77 23.27
C ARG A 224 -0.50 0.91 23.38
N ASN A 225 0.21 -0.19 23.69
CA ASN A 225 1.67 -0.23 23.79
C ASN A 225 2.31 -0.90 22.56
N GLY A 226 1.52 -1.35 21.58
CA GLY A 226 1.98 -2.18 20.47
C GLY A 226 2.74 -1.46 19.35
N MET A 227 2.76 -0.13 19.37
CA MET A 227 3.38 0.69 18.31
C MET A 227 4.75 1.22 18.74
N THR A 228 5.76 1.10 17.89
CA THR A 228 7.11 1.61 18.13
C THR A 228 7.67 2.28 16.88
N ARG A 229 8.53 3.29 17.08
CA ARG A 229 9.37 3.88 16.01
C ARG A 229 10.81 3.36 16.06
N ALA A 230 11.15 2.59 17.09
CA ALA A 230 12.46 2.00 17.29
C ALA A 230 12.51 0.63 16.58
N HIS A 231 12.50 0.65 15.25
CA HIS A 231 12.68 -0.53 14.41
C HIS A 231 13.53 -0.19 13.18
N GLY A 232 14.20 -1.18 12.62
CA GLY A 232 14.81 -1.07 11.30
C GLY A 232 13.74 -1.02 10.21
N MET A 233 14.12 -0.61 8.99
CA MET A 233 13.18 -0.55 7.87
C MET A 233 12.66 -1.96 7.50
N TRP A 234 13.53 -2.96 7.58
CA TRP A 234 13.25 -4.31 7.11
C TRP A 234 12.86 -5.29 8.22
N ARG A 235 13.36 -5.10 9.46
CA ARG A 235 13.05 -5.96 10.61
C ARG A 235 12.91 -5.14 11.89
N VAL A 236 12.00 -5.60 12.75
CA VAL A 236 11.63 -4.92 14.00
C VAL A 236 12.81 -4.77 14.98
N GLY A 237 13.82 -5.64 14.92
CA GLY A 237 15.01 -5.59 15.79
C GLY A 237 16.27 -5.00 15.15
N ASP A 238 16.22 -4.63 13.87
CA ASP A 238 17.41 -4.13 13.18
C ASP A 238 17.65 -2.65 13.48
N LYS A 239 18.88 -2.19 13.26
CA LYS A 239 19.19 -0.75 13.27
C LYS A 239 18.70 -0.11 11.97
N PRO A 240 18.30 1.18 11.99
CA PRO A 240 18.03 1.92 10.76
C PRO A 240 19.22 1.84 9.79
N ASP A 241 18.97 1.45 8.54
CA ASP A 241 19.98 1.12 7.52
C ASP A 241 20.26 2.29 6.56
N THR A 242 20.03 3.52 7.02
CA THR A 242 20.14 4.77 6.22
C THR A 242 21.56 5.14 5.78
N HIS A 243 22.57 4.34 6.16
CA HIS A 243 23.99 4.56 5.84
C HIS A 243 24.64 3.35 5.15
N ASN A 244 23.87 2.56 4.41
CA ASN A 244 24.42 1.45 3.63
C ASN A 244 25.34 1.97 2.51
N LYS A 245 26.56 1.42 2.44
CA LYS A 245 27.47 1.62 1.30
C LYS A 245 27.18 0.54 0.26
N ALA A 246 26.79 0.95 -0.94
CA ALA A 246 26.61 0.01 -2.04
C ALA A 246 27.92 -0.76 -2.29
N CYS A 247 27.81 -2.07 -2.46
CA CYS A 247 28.93 -2.85 -2.99
C CYS A 247 29.16 -2.45 -4.45
N MET A 248 30.41 -2.14 -4.80
CA MET A 248 30.80 -1.69 -6.14
C MET A 248 31.79 -2.64 -6.84
N GLN A 249 32.37 -3.60 -6.11
CA GLN A 249 33.37 -4.54 -6.62
C GLN A 249 33.13 -5.91 -5.97
N ASP A 250 33.22 -6.98 -6.77
CA ASP A 250 33.09 -8.38 -6.35
C ASP A 250 31.86 -8.65 -5.46
N CYS A 251 30.73 -8.06 -5.84
CA CYS A 251 29.49 -8.21 -5.09
C CYS A 251 28.97 -9.65 -5.20
N PRO A 252 28.36 -10.20 -4.13
CA PRO A 252 27.75 -11.51 -4.17
C PRO A 252 26.86 -11.65 -5.41
N GLU A 253 26.94 -12.78 -6.10
CA GLU A 253 26.16 -13.02 -7.31
C GLU A 253 24.67 -12.73 -7.06
N ALA A 254 24.01 -12.16 -8.07
CA ALA A 254 22.59 -11.89 -8.03
C ALA A 254 21.84 -13.16 -7.59
N GLY A 255 21.06 -13.05 -6.52
CA GLY A 255 20.36 -14.18 -5.95
C GLY A 255 19.46 -14.89 -6.96
N ILE A 256 19.15 -16.16 -6.69
CA ILE A 256 18.18 -16.94 -7.45
C ILE A 256 16.83 -16.20 -7.44
N VAL A 257 16.16 -16.16 -8.59
CA VAL A 257 14.79 -15.61 -8.68
C VAL A 257 13.87 -16.49 -7.82
N THR A 258 13.48 -16.01 -6.64
CA THR A 258 12.61 -16.72 -5.69
C THR A 258 11.12 -16.43 -5.91
N SER A 259 10.80 -15.32 -6.59
CA SER A 259 9.43 -14.95 -6.95
C SER A 259 9.41 -14.15 -8.25
N ALA A 260 8.37 -14.35 -9.05
CA ALA A 260 8.09 -13.57 -10.25
C ALA A 260 6.58 -13.34 -10.35
N LEU A 261 6.18 -12.24 -10.98
CA LEU A 261 4.77 -12.02 -11.29
C LEU A 261 4.25 -13.19 -12.16
N PRO A 262 3.11 -13.79 -11.80
CA PRO A 262 2.44 -14.76 -12.66
C PRO A 262 2.18 -14.18 -14.05
N ALA A 263 2.13 -15.03 -15.09
CA ALA A 263 1.96 -14.59 -16.47
C ALA A 263 0.76 -13.63 -16.64
N TYR A 264 -0.40 -13.98 -16.09
CA TYR A 264 -1.63 -13.19 -16.15
C TYR A 264 -1.51 -11.79 -15.50
N ALA A 265 -0.56 -11.60 -14.59
CA ALA A 265 -0.40 -10.36 -13.83
C ALA A 265 0.72 -9.46 -14.40
N ARG A 266 1.56 -9.98 -15.30
CA ARG A 266 2.72 -9.24 -15.81
C ARG A 266 2.32 -8.02 -16.62
N ASP A 267 1.33 -8.14 -17.47
CA ASP A 267 0.86 -7.11 -18.40
C ASP A 267 -0.57 -6.65 -18.12
N ALA A 268 -1.12 -7.01 -16.95
CA ALA A 268 -2.48 -6.62 -16.53
C ALA A 268 -2.70 -5.09 -16.52
N HIS A 269 -1.62 -4.31 -16.44
CA HIS A 269 -1.62 -2.85 -16.53
C HIS A 269 -0.86 -2.34 -17.76
N GLY A 270 -0.72 -3.15 -18.80
CA GLY A 270 0.07 -2.84 -20.00
C GLY A 270 1.58 -2.97 -19.77
N ASP A 271 2.35 -2.24 -20.58
CA ASP A 271 3.81 -2.28 -20.55
C ASP A 271 4.40 -1.39 -19.45
N LEU A 272 5.06 -2.00 -18.46
CA LEU A 272 5.71 -1.26 -17.37
C LEU A 272 6.97 -0.51 -17.82
N ALA A 273 7.60 -0.88 -18.95
CA ALA A 273 8.69 -0.11 -19.52
C ALA A 273 8.22 1.28 -19.96
N ALA A 274 7.06 1.34 -20.63
CA ALA A 274 6.47 2.59 -21.11
C ALA A 274 5.98 3.52 -19.96
N GLN A 275 5.67 2.95 -18.79
CA GLN A 275 5.20 3.72 -17.63
C GLN A 275 6.33 4.29 -16.77
N ASN A 276 7.56 3.80 -16.94
CA ASN A 276 8.70 4.27 -16.18
C ASN A 276 9.52 5.28 -16.99
N ARG A 277 10.10 6.25 -16.30
CA ARG A 277 11.02 7.20 -16.94
C ARG A 277 12.25 6.46 -17.45
N ILE A 278 12.70 6.84 -18.64
CA ILE A 278 13.93 6.32 -19.24
C ILE A 278 15.17 6.75 -18.43
N ILE A 279 15.07 7.78 -17.57
CA ILE A 279 16.18 8.26 -16.73
C ILE A 279 15.77 8.15 -15.26
N GLY A 280 16.59 7.49 -14.46
CA GLY A 280 16.37 7.28 -13.03
C GLY A 280 17.02 5.99 -12.51
N PRO A 281 17.00 5.79 -11.18
CA PRO A 281 17.53 4.57 -10.55
C PRO A 281 16.67 3.33 -10.83
N VAL A 282 15.40 3.52 -11.21
CA VAL A 282 14.47 2.44 -11.55
C VAL A 282 14.24 2.43 -13.05
N ARG A 283 14.44 1.27 -13.69
CA ARG A 283 14.15 1.03 -15.11
C ARG A 283 12.92 0.15 -15.21
N GLY A 284 11.96 0.56 -16.03
CA GLY A 284 10.80 -0.29 -16.31
C GLY A 284 11.19 -1.57 -17.04
N ILE A 285 10.33 -2.58 -16.95
CA ILE A 285 10.52 -3.88 -17.60
C ILE A 285 9.49 -4.00 -18.70
N ASP A 286 9.91 -4.43 -19.89
CA ASP A 286 8.97 -4.78 -20.95
C ASP A 286 8.21 -6.04 -20.52
N THR A 287 6.97 -5.84 -20.10
CA THR A 287 6.11 -6.91 -19.57
C THR A 287 5.44 -7.73 -20.65
N LYS A 288 5.50 -7.29 -21.92
CA LYS A 288 5.00 -8.03 -23.09
C LYS A 288 5.97 -9.13 -23.53
N LEU A 289 7.23 -9.07 -23.09
CA LEU A 289 8.20 -10.12 -23.32
C LEU A 289 8.07 -11.25 -22.27
N PRO A 290 8.46 -12.50 -22.63
CA PRO A 290 8.50 -13.60 -21.68
C PRO A 290 9.31 -13.26 -20.42
N PRO A 291 9.01 -13.90 -19.27
CA PRO A 291 9.82 -13.75 -18.07
C PRO A 291 11.30 -14.03 -18.36
N LEU A 292 12.16 -13.15 -17.86
CA LEU A 292 13.59 -13.40 -17.85
C LEU A 292 13.85 -14.61 -16.95
N SER A 293 14.52 -15.61 -17.50
CA SER A 293 14.92 -16.84 -16.81
C SER A 293 16.43 -17.01 -16.92
N GLY A 294 17.07 -17.56 -15.90
CA GLY A 294 18.53 -17.76 -15.89
C GLY A 294 19.30 -16.58 -15.30
N THR A 295 20.61 -16.51 -15.57
CA THR A 295 21.54 -15.59 -14.92
C THR A 295 21.41 -14.15 -15.44
N ALA A 296 21.92 -13.18 -14.68
CA ALA A 296 21.96 -11.78 -15.11
C ALA A 296 22.72 -11.60 -16.44
N ALA A 297 23.80 -12.38 -16.65
CA ALA A 297 24.58 -12.36 -17.89
C ALA A 297 23.77 -12.87 -19.09
N GLN A 298 22.98 -13.94 -18.93
CA GLN A 298 22.10 -14.47 -19.98
C GLN A 298 21.02 -13.47 -20.39
N ASN A 299 20.53 -12.68 -19.43
CA ASN A 299 19.47 -11.72 -19.64
C ASN A 299 19.95 -10.33 -20.11
N ALA A 300 21.26 -10.05 -20.01
CA ALA A 300 21.84 -8.76 -20.37
C ALA A 300 21.68 -8.43 -21.87
N SER A 301 21.75 -9.44 -22.74
CA SER A 301 21.56 -9.29 -24.19
C SER A 301 20.12 -8.90 -24.53
N VAL A 302 19.12 -9.57 -23.96
CA VAL A 302 17.68 -9.27 -24.14
C VAL A 302 17.37 -7.83 -23.70
N ARG A 303 17.93 -7.42 -22.55
CA ARG A 303 17.78 -6.05 -22.03
C ARG A 303 18.41 -4.99 -22.94
N LYS A 304 19.60 -5.27 -23.47
CA LYS A 304 20.31 -4.35 -24.37
C LYS A 304 19.56 -4.16 -25.68
N THR A 305 19.03 -5.25 -26.25
CA THR A 305 18.20 -5.20 -27.47
C THR A 305 16.91 -4.41 -27.25
N ALA A 306 16.20 -4.66 -26.14
CA ALA A 306 14.98 -3.92 -25.80
C ALA A 306 15.26 -2.41 -25.61
N ALA A 307 16.33 -2.06 -24.88
CA ALA A 307 16.71 -0.66 -24.67
C ALA A 307 17.10 0.07 -25.97
N LEU A 308 17.81 -0.61 -26.89
CA LEU A 308 18.14 -0.07 -28.21
C LEU A 308 16.88 0.15 -29.07
N ALA A 309 15.89 -0.75 -28.99
CA ALA A 309 14.61 -0.58 -29.66
C ALA A 309 13.82 0.61 -29.12
N THR A 310 13.80 0.83 -27.80
CA THR A 310 13.12 1.99 -27.18
C THR A 310 13.76 3.33 -27.58
N LEU A 311 15.07 3.34 -27.87
CA LEU A 311 15.80 4.53 -28.32
C LEU A 311 15.71 4.77 -29.85
N GLY A 312 14.96 3.95 -30.59
CA GLY A 312 14.89 4.04 -32.05
C GLY A 312 16.21 3.65 -32.75
N MET A 313 17.08 2.91 -32.06
CA MET A 313 18.41 2.49 -32.55
C MET A 313 18.48 0.98 -32.85
N ALA A 314 17.33 0.32 -33.07
CA ALA A 314 17.31 -1.09 -33.44
C ALA A 314 17.75 -1.30 -34.90
N SER A 315 18.55 -2.36 -35.14
CA SER A 315 18.89 -2.83 -36.49
C SER A 315 17.63 -3.19 -37.30
N PRO A 316 17.64 -2.96 -38.62
CA PRO A 316 16.47 -3.17 -39.50
C PRO A 316 16.05 -4.63 -39.71
N ASP A 317 16.76 -5.62 -39.15
CA ASP A 317 16.53 -7.05 -39.43
C ASP A 317 15.72 -7.81 -38.35
N ALA A 318 14.98 -7.13 -37.48
CA ALA A 318 14.09 -7.81 -36.53
C ALA A 318 12.73 -8.13 -37.19
N PRO A 319 12.25 -9.39 -37.17
CA PRO A 319 10.94 -9.72 -37.72
C PRO A 319 9.83 -9.06 -36.89
N ALA A 320 9.04 -8.20 -37.55
CA ALA A 320 7.89 -7.55 -36.96
C ALA A 320 6.84 -8.59 -36.58
N LYS A 321 6.58 -8.74 -35.27
CA LYS A 321 5.35 -9.39 -34.78
C LYS A 321 4.18 -8.47 -35.11
N THR A 322 3.27 -8.96 -35.93
CA THR A 322 1.96 -8.36 -36.17
C THR A 322 1.21 -8.24 -34.84
N ALA A 323 0.92 -7.00 -34.43
CA ALA A 323 0.00 -6.74 -33.33
C ALA A 323 -1.40 -7.21 -33.76
N ALA A 324 -2.02 -8.07 -32.95
CA ALA A 324 -3.41 -8.43 -33.12
C ALA A 324 -4.27 -7.16 -33.04
N ALA A 325 -5.15 -6.95 -34.03
CA ALA A 325 -6.04 -5.81 -34.08
C ALA A 325 -7.02 -5.88 -32.89
N THR A 326 -6.88 -4.96 -31.95
CA THR A 326 -7.84 -4.77 -30.85
C THR A 326 -9.16 -4.25 -31.45
N SER A 327 -10.29 -4.91 -31.17
CA SER A 327 -11.59 -4.46 -31.69
C SER A 327 -11.95 -3.07 -31.11
N PRO A 328 -12.65 -2.20 -31.85
CA PRO A 328 -13.11 -0.91 -31.31
C PRO A 328 -13.93 -1.03 -30.02
N ALA A 329 -14.67 -2.13 -29.87
CA ALA A 329 -15.44 -2.44 -28.67
C ALA A 329 -14.56 -2.85 -27.47
N ALA A 330 -13.45 -3.56 -27.69
CA ALA A 330 -12.47 -3.86 -26.65
C ALA A 330 -11.79 -2.58 -26.14
N THR A 331 -11.48 -1.63 -27.03
CA THR A 331 -10.98 -0.30 -26.64
C THR A 331 -12.02 0.48 -25.84
N LEU A 332 -13.30 0.37 -26.19
CA LEU A 332 -14.38 1.02 -25.46
C LEU A 332 -14.56 0.44 -24.05
N ALA A 333 -14.41 -0.87 -23.90
CA ALA A 333 -14.43 -1.56 -22.61
C ALA A 333 -13.26 -1.17 -21.72
N ASP A 334 -12.06 -1.03 -22.29
CA ASP A 334 -10.89 -0.54 -21.56
C ASP A 334 -11.07 0.91 -21.09
N LYS A 335 -11.48 1.79 -22.01
CA LYS A 335 -11.70 3.22 -21.73
C LYS A 335 -12.75 3.46 -20.65
N ASN A 336 -13.78 2.62 -20.59
CA ASN A 336 -14.83 2.70 -19.57
C ASN A 336 -14.50 1.87 -18.31
N GLY A 337 -13.28 1.35 -18.19
CA GLY A 337 -12.77 0.67 -16.99
C GLY A 337 -13.32 -0.75 -16.78
N CYS A 338 -14.03 -1.33 -17.75
CA CYS A 338 -14.62 -2.67 -17.62
C CYS A 338 -13.55 -3.74 -17.44
N LEU A 339 -12.36 -3.55 -18.04
CA LEU A 339 -11.24 -4.49 -17.96
C LEU A 339 -10.53 -4.53 -16.59
N ALA A 340 -10.84 -3.60 -15.69
CA ALA A 340 -10.35 -3.63 -14.32
C ALA A 340 -10.96 -4.80 -13.53
N CYS A 341 -12.24 -5.10 -13.79
CA CYS A 341 -13.00 -6.13 -13.07
C CYS A 341 -13.28 -7.37 -13.91
N HIS A 342 -13.25 -7.29 -15.25
CA HIS A 342 -13.50 -8.40 -16.17
C HIS A 342 -12.27 -8.68 -17.05
N GLY A 343 -11.93 -9.94 -17.29
CA GLY A 343 -10.99 -10.33 -18.34
C GLY A 343 -11.73 -10.76 -19.60
N VAL A 344 -11.06 -10.75 -20.75
CA VAL A 344 -11.66 -11.25 -22.01
C VAL A 344 -11.86 -12.76 -21.92
N THR A 345 -10.79 -13.49 -21.59
CA THR A 345 -10.79 -14.95 -21.44
C THR A 345 -10.69 -15.41 -19.98
N ASP A 346 -10.07 -14.60 -19.12
CA ASP A 346 -9.76 -14.98 -17.74
C ASP A 346 -10.73 -14.32 -16.75
N LYS A 347 -11.17 -15.08 -15.76
CA LYS A 347 -11.99 -14.57 -14.65
C LYS A 347 -11.15 -13.67 -13.75
N LYS A 348 -11.69 -12.50 -13.39
CA LYS A 348 -11.08 -11.54 -12.44
C LYS A 348 -11.99 -11.36 -11.23
N ILE A 349 -12.44 -10.13 -10.98
CA ILE A 349 -13.41 -9.77 -9.94
C ILE A 349 -14.80 -10.24 -10.38
N GLY A 350 -15.16 -9.95 -11.63
CA GLY A 350 -16.33 -10.49 -12.32
C GLY A 350 -15.96 -11.67 -13.25
N PRO A 351 -16.97 -12.31 -13.87
CA PRO A 351 -16.76 -13.38 -14.85
C PRO A 351 -15.96 -12.87 -16.05
N ALA A 352 -15.27 -13.77 -16.74
CA ALA A 352 -14.66 -13.46 -18.03
C ALA A 352 -15.76 -13.12 -19.06
N PHE A 353 -15.45 -12.27 -20.04
CA PHE A 353 -16.40 -12.00 -21.13
C PHE A 353 -16.71 -13.26 -21.95
N SER A 354 -15.74 -14.14 -22.13
CA SER A 354 -15.95 -15.48 -22.72
C SER A 354 -16.93 -16.34 -21.92
N GLU A 355 -16.88 -16.30 -20.58
CA GLU A 355 -17.84 -17.01 -19.72
C GLU A 355 -19.25 -16.42 -19.85
N VAL A 356 -19.36 -15.09 -19.93
CA VAL A 356 -20.63 -14.41 -20.20
C VAL A 356 -21.18 -14.82 -21.56
N ALA A 357 -20.37 -14.78 -22.61
CA ALA A 357 -20.74 -15.23 -23.94
C ALA A 357 -21.26 -16.68 -23.93
N ALA A 358 -20.52 -17.58 -23.28
CA ALA A 358 -20.89 -18.99 -23.16
C ALA A 358 -22.22 -19.19 -22.42
N LYS A 359 -22.46 -18.48 -21.31
CA LYS A 359 -23.70 -18.61 -20.53
C LYS A 359 -24.93 -18.10 -21.28
N TYR A 360 -24.78 -17.05 -22.09
CA TYR A 360 -25.87 -16.43 -22.83
C TYR A 360 -25.94 -16.87 -24.30
N HIS A 361 -25.10 -17.81 -24.71
CA HIS A 361 -25.06 -18.33 -26.08
C HIS A 361 -26.43 -18.86 -26.51
N GLY A 362 -26.91 -18.41 -27.67
CA GLY A 362 -28.18 -18.83 -28.26
C GLY A 362 -29.44 -18.22 -27.62
N GLN A 363 -29.32 -17.31 -26.66
CA GLN A 363 -30.48 -16.59 -26.11
C GLN A 363 -30.75 -15.32 -26.92
N SER A 364 -31.91 -15.23 -27.57
CA SER A 364 -32.28 -14.08 -28.42
C SER A 364 -32.49 -12.77 -27.64
N ASP A 365 -32.73 -12.85 -26.33
CA ASP A 365 -32.91 -11.69 -25.45
C ASP A 365 -31.66 -11.36 -24.59
N ALA A 366 -30.53 -12.03 -24.85
CA ALA A 366 -29.29 -11.84 -24.10
C ALA A 366 -28.79 -10.40 -24.11
N ALA A 367 -28.80 -9.76 -25.28
CA ALA A 367 -28.29 -8.41 -25.45
C ALA A 367 -29.05 -7.41 -24.55
N GLU A 368 -30.38 -7.42 -24.59
CA GLU A 368 -31.21 -6.53 -23.78
C GLU A 368 -31.05 -6.79 -22.28
N LYS A 369 -31.01 -8.07 -21.87
CA LYS A 369 -30.78 -8.45 -20.47
C LYS A 369 -29.44 -7.94 -19.95
N LEU A 370 -28.38 -8.10 -20.74
CA LEU A 370 -27.03 -7.67 -20.35
C LEU A 370 -26.92 -6.15 -20.31
N VAL A 371 -27.49 -5.43 -21.29
CA VAL A 371 -27.53 -3.95 -21.28
C VAL A 371 -28.24 -3.45 -20.02
N ALA A 372 -29.42 -3.99 -19.72
CA ALA A 372 -30.17 -3.62 -18.52
C ALA A 372 -29.38 -3.91 -17.24
N LYS A 373 -28.72 -5.08 -17.17
CA LYS A 373 -27.92 -5.48 -16.00
C LYS A 373 -26.68 -4.61 -15.81
N ILE A 374 -25.99 -4.22 -16.88
CA ILE A 374 -24.80 -3.36 -16.81
C ILE A 374 -25.20 -1.97 -16.31
N ARG A 375 -26.31 -1.42 -16.80
CA ARG A 375 -26.78 -0.08 -16.39
C ARG A 375 -27.31 -0.04 -14.97
N ALA A 376 -28.07 -1.05 -14.54
CA ALA A 376 -28.69 -1.10 -13.22
C ALA A 376 -27.77 -1.71 -12.14
N GLY A 377 -26.75 -2.45 -12.53
CA GLY A 377 -25.93 -3.25 -11.63
C GLY A 377 -26.68 -4.46 -11.05
N GLY A 378 -26.06 -5.08 -10.04
CA GLY A 378 -26.70 -6.09 -9.19
C GLY A 378 -25.82 -7.29 -8.86
N ALA A 379 -26.34 -8.18 -8.03
CA ALA A 379 -25.63 -9.36 -7.51
C ALA A 379 -26.33 -10.68 -7.90
N GLY A 380 -25.75 -11.83 -7.53
CA GLY A 380 -26.38 -13.15 -7.52
C GLY A 380 -26.18 -14.00 -8.77
N ASN A 381 -26.01 -13.40 -9.95
CA ASN A 381 -25.89 -14.16 -11.21
C ASN A 381 -24.55 -14.88 -11.40
N TRP A 382 -23.50 -14.41 -10.71
CA TRP A 382 -22.09 -14.84 -10.88
C TRP A 382 -21.33 -14.92 -9.54
N GLY A 383 -22.05 -14.92 -8.42
CA GLY A 383 -21.50 -14.92 -7.06
C GLY A 383 -22.11 -13.84 -6.17
N SER A 384 -21.56 -13.70 -4.96
CA SER A 384 -21.97 -12.72 -3.94
C SER A 384 -21.52 -11.29 -4.26
N MET A 385 -20.52 -11.11 -5.12
CA MET A 385 -19.97 -9.80 -5.46
C MET A 385 -20.93 -9.00 -6.37
N PRO A 386 -21.44 -7.83 -5.91
CA PRO A 386 -22.33 -7.00 -6.72
C PRO A 386 -21.55 -6.27 -7.83
N MET A 387 -22.08 -6.29 -9.05
CA MET A 387 -21.63 -5.39 -10.11
C MET A 387 -22.25 -4.00 -9.88
N PRO A 388 -21.45 -2.92 -9.74
CA PRO A 388 -21.98 -1.57 -9.56
C PRO A 388 -22.69 -1.07 -10.83
N PRO A 389 -23.76 -0.27 -10.71
CA PRO A 389 -24.45 0.31 -11.86
C PRO A 389 -23.51 1.17 -12.70
N GLN A 390 -23.51 0.96 -14.03
CA GLN A 390 -22.70 1.71 -14.99
C GLN A 390 -23.55 2.79 -15.70
N SER A 391 -24.28 3.59 -14.93
CA SER A 391 -25.17 4.63 -15.49
C SER A 391 -24.43 5.77 -16.20
N GLN A 392 -23.13 5.91 -15.93
CA GLN A 392 -22.26 6.92 -16.55
C GLN A 392 -21.81 6.56 -17.98
N VAL A 393 -21.98 5.31 -18.41
CA VAL A 393 -21.63 4.86 -19.76
C VAL A 393 -22.85 5.03 -20.67
N ALA A 394 -22.66 5.61 -21.85
CA ALA A 394 -23.73 5.80 -22.82
C ALA A 394 -24.35 4.43 -23.21
N GLU A 395 -25.67 4.35 -23.32
CA GLU A 395 -26.34 3.08 -23.63
C GLU A 395 -25.90 2.50 -24.99
N THR A 396 -25.61 3.36 -25.97
CA THR A 396 -25.05 2.98 -27.28
C THR A 396 -23.70 2.28 -27.15
N ASP A 397 -22.88 2.75 -26.22
CA ASP A 397 -21.55 2.18 -25.94
C ASP A 397 -21.67 0.86 -25.20
N VAL A 398 -22.60 0.77 -24.23
CA VAL A 398 -22.93 -0.47 -23.54
C VAL A 398 -23.42 -1.53 -24.53
N ARG A 399 -24.31 -1.17 -25.46
CA ARG A 399 -24.81 -2.07 -26.51
C ARG A 399 -23.68 -2.57 -27.41
N THR A 400 -22.77 -1.68 -27.82
CA THR A 400 -21.59 -2.03 -28.63
C THR A 400 -20.67 -3.01 -27.90
N MET A 401 -20.44 -2.79 -26.60
CA MET A 401 -19.63 -3.71 -25.79
C MET A 401 -20.32 -5.05 -25.56
N VAL A 402 -21.64 -5.06 -25.31
CA VAL A 402 -22.42 -6.30 -25.12
C VAL A 402 -22.43 -7.15 -26.39
N ASP A 403 -22.60 -6.53 -27.55
CA ASP A 403 -22.53 -7.22 -28.84
C ASP A 403 -21.16 -7.88 -29.05
N TRP A 404 -20.09 -7.13 -28.76
CA TRP A 404 -18.74 -7.68 -28.78
C TRP A 404 -18.53 -8.81 -27.76
N ILE A 405 -19.06 -8.69 -26.55
CA ILE A 405 -18.99 -9.76 -25.54
C ILE A 405 -19.65 -11.03 -26.07
N LEU A 406 -20.85 -10.93 -26.64
CA LEU A 406 -21.63 -12.08 -27.10
C LEU A 406 -21.03 -12.75 -28.35
N HIS A 407 -20.34 -11.99 -29.22
CA HIS A 407 -19.95 -12.47 -30.55
C HIS A 407 -18.45 -12.40 -30.88
N GLY A 408 -17.62 -11.75 -30.06
CA GLY A 408 -16.22 -11.45 -30.41
C GLY A 408 -15.23 -11.33 -29.25
N ALA A 409 -15.63 -11.68 -28.02
CA ALA A 409 -14.76 -11.69 -26.84
C ALA A 409 -14.29 -13.12 -26.50
N HIS A 410 -13.74 -13.84 -27.48
CA HIS A 410 -13.23 -15.21 -27.35
C HIS A 410 -11.97 -15.40 -28.19
#